data_AF-A0A7J6Q4U4-F1
#
_entry.id   AF-A0A7J6Q4U4-F1
#
_cell.length_a   1.000
_cell.length_b   1.000
_cell.length_c   1.000
_cell.angle_alpha   90.00
_cell.angle_beta   90.00
_cell.angle_gamma   90.00
#
_symmetry.space_group_name_H-M   'P 1'
#
loop_
_entity.id
_entity.type
_entity.pdbx_description
1 polymer ?
#
loop_
_entity_poly.entity_id
_entity_poly.type
_entity_poly.pdbx_seq_one_letter_code
_entity_poly.pdbx_strand_id
1 'polypeptide(L)'
;ERSGVLIVDQWIETGHTMCAAIQLFRASGLHVAAAVTVAAETPGRRLVQEALGEGTVITALDGPGVQQEVDDHFMEGFKALPGSRGVSCLPARLTMSRSLQQDYEESGVATEPERPPSDALSMSSWE
;
A
#
# COMPACT_ATOMS: atom_id res chain seq x y z
N GLU A 1 11.17 28.25 3.07
CA GLU A 1 11.54 26.84 2.85
C GLU A 1 10.24 26.05 2.66
N ARG A 2 10.16 25.17 1.65
CA ARG A 2 9.01 24.26 1.53
C ARG A 2 9.29 23.05 2.42
N SER A 3 8.52 22.88 3.49
CA SER A 3 8.58 21.65 4.30
C SER A 3 8.13 20.46 3.43
N GLY A 4 8.91 19.39 3.42
CA GLY A 4 8.65 18.20 2.61
C GLY A 4 8.35 16.98 3.48
N VAL A 5 7.58 16.04 2.93
CA VAL A 5 7.28 14.75 3.56
C VAL A 5 8.30 13.71 3.12
N LEU A 6 8.71 12.87 4.07
CA LEU A 6 9.45 11.63 3.79
C LEU A 6 8.47 10.48 3.88
N ILE A 7 8.43 9.63 2.85
CA ILE A 7 7.68 8.38 2.90
C ILE A 7 8.68 7.28 3.22
N VAL A 8 8.36 6.44 4.20
CA VAL A 8 9.24 5.37 4.65
C VAL A 8 8.51 4.05 4.51
N ASP A 9 9.16 3.09 3.85
CA ASP A 9 8.74 1.69 3.81
C ASP A 9 9.99 0.83 3.91
N GLN A 10 9.91 -0.29 4.62
CA GLN A 10 11.06 -1.17 4.78
C GLN A 10 11.56 -1.68 3.42
N TRP A 11 10.65 -1.90 2.47
CA TRP A 11 10.92 -2.63 1.24
C TRP A 11 10.25 -1.99 0.02
N ILE A 12 10.98 -1.90 -1.08
CA ILE A 12 10.41 -1.55 -2.39
C ILE A 12 10.59 -2.74 -3.34
N GLU A 13 9.53 -3.52 -3.55
CA GLU A 13 9.50 -4.59 -4.56
C GLU A 13 9.21 -3.99 -5.94
N THR A 14 7.93 -3.89 -6.28
CA THR A 14 7.47 -3.33 -7.56
C THR A 14 7.37 -1.81 -7.56
N GLY A 15 7.40 -1.16 -6.39
CA GLY A 15 7.26 0.28 -6.25
C GLY A 15 5.83 0.83 -6.22
N HIS A 16 4.82 0.04 -6.58
CA HIS A 16 3.43 0.54 -6.70
C HIS A 16 2.84 1.11 -5.40
N THR A 17 3.11 0.49 -4.24
CA THR A 17 2.64 0.98 -2.94
C THR A 17 3.18 2.38 -2.65
N MET A 18 4.49 2.58 -2.89
CA MET A 18 5.15 3.87 -2.75
C MET A 18 4.60 4.91 -3.75
N CYS A 19 4.41 4.53 -5.02
CA CYS A 19 3.83 5.42 -6.03
C CYS A 19 2.42 5.87 -5.65
N ALA A 20 1.57 4.96 -5.17
CA ALA A 20 0.23 5.29 -4.70
C ALA A 20 0.27 6.26 -3.51
N ALA A 21 1.16 6.03 -2.55
CA ALA A 21 1.37 6.96 -1.43
C ALA A 21 1.81 8.35 -1.92
N ILE A 22 2.80 8.43 -2.83
CA ILE A 22 3.25 9.70 -3.41
C ILE A 22 2.10 10.46 -4.07
N GLN A 23 1.26 9.76 -4.84
CA GLN A 23 0.09 10.36 -5.49
C GLN A 23 -0.92 10.89 -4.47
N LEU A 24 -1.20 10.15 -3.40
CA LEU A 24 -2.10 10.58 -2.33
C LEU A 24 -1.59 11.84 -1.60
N PHE A 25 -0.30 11.89 -1.29
CA PHE A 25 0.31 13.08 -0.67
C PHE A 25 0.24 14.30 -1.60
N ARG A 26 0.54 14.11 -2.89
CA ARG A 26 0.45 15.20 -3.88
C ARG A 26 -0.97 15.70 -4.09
N ALA A 27 -1.94 14.79 -4.16
CA ALA A 27 -3.36 15.14 -4.26
C ALA A 27 -3.83 15.96 -3.04
N SER A 28 -3.17 15.77 -1.88
CA SER A 28 -3.41 16.54 -0.66
C SER A 28 -2.63 17.86 -0.59
N GLY A 29 -1.94 18.25 -1.67
CA GLY A 29 -1.12 19.48 -1.72
C GLY A 29 0.23 19.37 -1.03
N LEU A 30 0.66 18.17 -0.62
CA LEU A 30 1.93 17.95 0.07
C LEU A 30 3.04 17.61 -0.92
N HIS A 31 4.23 18.15 -0.65
CA HIS A 31 5.44 17.84 -1.40
C HIS A 31 6.15 16.64 -0.77
N VAL A 32 6.35 15.58 -1.54
CA VAL A 32 7.15 14.43 -1.11
C VAL A 32 8.60 14.66 -1.52
N ALA A 33 9.49 14.86 -0.54
CA ALA A 33 10.89 15.18 -0.78
C ALA A 33 11.72 13.92 -1.06
N ALA A 34 11.42 12.81 -0.37
CA ALA A 34 12.11 11.56 -0.60
C ALA A 34 11.27 10.34 -0.20
N ALA A 35 11.63 9.20 -0.79
CA ALA A 35 11.26 7.88 -0.33
C ALA A 35 12.48 7.25 0.35
N VAL A 36 12.30 6.72 1.57
CA VAL A 36 13.37 6.07 2.34
C VAL A 36 13.02 4.61 2.53
N THR A 37 13.99 3.73 2.28
CA THR A 37 13.78 2.29 2.40
C THR A 37 15.03 1.55 2.84
N VAL A 38 14.87 0.33 3.38
CA VAL A 38 16.02 -0.51 3.73
C VAL A 38 16.62 -1.09 2.45
N ALA A 39 15.79 -1.70 1.60
CA ALA A 39 16.21 -2.19 0.29
C ALA A 39 15.11 -2.01 -0.76
N ALA A 40 15.53 -1.91 -2.01
CA ALA A 40 14.64 -1.77 -3.15
C ALA A 40 15.14 -2.63 -4.30
N GLU A 41 14.26 -3.40 -4.93
CA GLU A 41 14.56 -3.95 -6.25
C GLU A 41 14.76 -2.81 -7.25
N THR A 42 15.71 -2.98 -8.17
CA THR A 42 16.05 -1.97 -9.17
C THR A 42 14.84 -1.48 -9.98
N PRO A 43 13.91 -2.34 -10.48
CA PRO A 43 12.74 -1.89 -11.21
C PRO A 43 11.80 -1.03 -10.35
N GLY A 44 11.50 -1.46 -9.12
CA GLY A 44 10.65 -0.70 -8.21
C GLY A 44 11.28 0.62 -7.79
N ARG A 45 12.58 0.64 -7.51
CA ARG A 45 13.33 1.87 -7.20
C ARG A 45 13.20 2.90 -8.32
N ARG A 46 13.36 2.46 -9.58
CA ARG A 46 13.22 3.34 -10.76
C ARG A 46 11.81 3.91 -10.86
N LEU A 47 10.79 3.06 -10.70
CA LEU A 47 9.39 3.49 -10.75
C LEU A 47 9.08 4.55 -9.68
N VAL A 48 9.59 4.37 -8.46
CA VAL A 48 9.41 5.32 -7.36
C VAL A 48 10.19 6.61 -7.62
N GLN A 49 11.41 6.53 -8.15
CA GLN A 49 12.20 7.70 -8.51
C GLN A 49 11.51 8.55 -9.59
N GLU A 50 10.93 7.92 -10.61
CA GLU A 50 10.10 8.61 -11.62
C GLU A 50 8.87 9.25 -11.00
N ALA A 51 8.19 8.53 -10.10
CA ALA A 51 7.03 9.07 -9.40
C ALA A 51 7.40 10.29 -8.53
N LEU A 52 8.59 10.33 -7.92
CA LEU A 52 9.06 11.47 -7.12
C LEU A 52 9.44 12.70 -7.95
N GLY A 53 9.85 12.54 -9.21
CA GLY A 53 10.37 13.64 -10.02
C GLY A 53 11.69 14.17 -9.46
N GLU A 54 11.68 15.40 -8.95
CA GLU A 54 12.86 16.07 -8.34
C GLU A 54 13.24 15.51 -6.95
N GLY A 55 12.42 14.63 -6.37
CA GLY A 55 12.75 13.96 -5.11
C GLY A 55 13.82 12.87 -5.27
N THR A 56 14.17 12.20 -4.18
CA THR A 56 15.18 11.14 -4.19
C THR A 56 14.72 9.86 -3.50
N VAL A 57 15.17 8.70 -3.98
CA VAL A 57 15.05 7.44 -3.27
C VAL A 57 16.33 7.17 -2.49
N ILE A 58 16.20 7.02 -1.17
CA ILE A 58 17.31 6.73 -0.26
C ILE A 58 17.18 5.27 0.19
N THR A 59 18.15 4.45 -0.18
CA THR A 59 18.24 3.04 0.23
C THR A 59 19.35 2.88 1.27
N ALA A 60 19.06 2.25 2.41
CA ALA A 60 20.08 1.96 3.41
C ALA A 60 21.10 0.93 2.92
N LEU A 61 20.65 -0.02 2.09
CA LEU A 61 21.46 -1.05 1.45
C LEU A 61 21.77 -0.66 0.00
N ASP A 62 22.81 0.16 -0.21
CA ASP A 62 23.23 0.73 -1.51
C ASP A 62 24.65 0.28 -1.93
N GLY A 63 24.89 -1.03 -1.98
CA GLY A 63 26.16 -1.59 -2.45
C GLY A 63 25.95 -2.38 -3.74
N PRO A 64 26.84 -2.34 -4.75
CA PRO A 64 26.66 -3.08 -6.00
C PRO A 64 26.40 -4.58 -5.80
N GLY A 65 27.15 -5.22 -4.88
CA GLY A 65 26.91 -6.62 -4.51
C GLY A 65 25.59 -6.83 -3.77
N VAL A 66 25.24 -5.91 -2.87
CA VAL A 66 23.98 -6.00 -2.09
C VAL A 66 22.76 -5.75 -2.98
N GLN A 67 22.86 -4.84 -3.95
CA GLN A 67 21.79 -4.57 -4.91
C GLN A 67 21.56 -5.77 -5.83
N GLN A 68 22.62 -6.46 -6.25
CA GLN A 68 22.49 -7.69 -7.03
C GLN A 68 21.81 -8.79 -6.20
N GLU A 69 22.24 -8.99 -4.95
CA GLU A 69 21.59 -9.94 -4.03
C GLU A 69 20.12 -9.58 -3.77
N VAL A 70 19.82 -8.29 -3.63
CA VAL A 70 18.44 -7.79 -3.55
C VAL A 70 17.71 -8.17 -4.83
N ASP A 71 18.17 -7.75 -6.01
CA ASP A 71 17.48 -8.00 -7.27
C ASP A 71 17.27 -9.50 -7.59
N ASP A 72 18.23 -10.36 -7.22
CA ASP A 72 18.18 -11.81 -7.51
C ASP A 72 17.35 -12.58 -6.47
N HIS A 73 17.47 -12.23 -5.19
CA HIS A 73 16.92 -13.02 -4.08
C HIS A 73 15.81 -12.31 -3.30
N PHE A 74 15.35 -11.14 -3.77
CA PHE A 74 14.27 -10.42 -3.10
C PHE A 74 13.05 -11.34 -2.91
N MET A 75 12.57 -11.38 -1.67
CA MET A 75 11.40 -12.16 -1.27
C MET A 75 11.54 -13.69 -1.46
N GLU A 76 12.70 -14.26 -1.79
CA GLU A 76 12.84 -15.73 -1.85
C GLU A 76 12.52 -16.38 -0.50
N GLY A 77 12.88 -15.73 0.61
CA GLY A 77 12.47 -16.13 1.95
C GLY A 77 10.95 -16.15 2.17
N PHE A 78 10.19 -15.22 1.57
CA PHE A 78 8.72 -15.15 1.67
C PHE A 78 8.01 -16.06 0.66
N LYS A 79 8.57 -16.23 -0.55
CA LYS A 79 8.09 -17.17 -1.58
C LYS A 79 8.28 -18.63 -1.14
N ALA A 80 9.31 -18.89 -0.33
CA ALA A 80 9.59 -20.20 0.26
C ALA A 80 8.75 -20.52 1.52
N LEU A 81 7.99 -19.57 2.06
CA LEU A 81 7.06 -19.85 3.16
C LEU A 81 5.96 -20.80 2.66
N PRO A 82 5.70 -21.93 3.34
CA PRO A 82 4.61 -22.83 2.98
C PRO A 82 3.28 -22.11 3.18
N GLY A 83 2.69 -21.65 2.08
CA GLY A 83 1.41 -20.90 2.05
C GLY A 83 1.31 -19.88 0.90
N SER A 84 2.45 -19.47 0.32
CA SER A 84 2.50 -18.40 -0.69
C SER A 84 2.15 -18.84 -2.11
N ARG A 85 1.89 -20.14 -2.35
CA ARG A 85 1.48 -20.64 -3.67
C ARG A 85 0.00 -20.36 -3.90
N GLY A 86 -0.27 -19.20 -4.50
CA GLY A 86 -1.52 -18.93 -5.20
C GLY A 86 -2.64 -18.34 -4.35
N VAL A 87 -2.45 -17.12 -3.84
CA VAL A 87 -3.60 -16.25 -3.62
C VAL A 87 -3.88 -15.55 -4.94
N SER A 88 -4.70 -16.20 -5.78
CA SER A 88 -5.44 -15.50 -6.82
C SER A 88 -6.29 -14.45 -6.12
N CYS A 89 -6.08 -13.18 -6.45
CA CYS A 89 -6.86 -12.05 -5.96
C CYS A 89 -8.29 -12.15 -6.53
N LEU A 90 -9.09 -13.09 -6.03
CA LEU A 90 -10.54 -13.02 -6.16
C LEU A 90 -11.04 -11.91 -5.24
N PRO A 91 -12.04 -11.12 -5.65
CA PRO A 91 -12.58 -10.05 -4.82
C PRO A 91 -13.07 -10.65 -3.50
N ALA A 92 -12.55 -10.12 -2.39
CA ALA A 92 -12.89 -10.57 -1.06
C ALA A 92 -14.39 -10.35 -0.80
N ARG A 93 -15.20 -11.39 -1.00
CA ARG A 93 -16.46 -11.53 -0.27
C ARG A 93 -16.07 -11.98 1.14
N LEU A 94 -16.09 -11.02 2.07
CA LEU A 94 -16.03 -11.28 3.51
C LEU A 94 -17.07 -12.35 3.85
N THR A 95 -16.61 -13.58 4.04
CA THR A 95 -17.40 -14.63 4.65
C THR A 95 -16.76 -14.86 6.00
N MET A 96 -17.34 -14.23 7.03
CA MET A 96 -17.00 -14.45 8.43
C MET A 96 -17.16 -15.94 8.73
N SER A 97 -16.07 -16.60 9.11
CA SER A 97 -16.10 -17.94 9.68
C SER A 97 -16.72 -17.86 11.08
N ARG A 98 -17.73 -18.71 11.34
CA ARG A 98 -18.53 -18.77 12.58
C ARG A 98 -17.73 -18.90 13.89
N SER A 99 -16.43 -19.18 13.82
CA SER A 99 -15.56 -19.34 14.98
C SER A 99 -15.05 -18.03 15.59
N LEU A 100 -15.24 -16.87 14.93
CA LEU A 100 -14.96 -15.54 15.51
C LEU A 100 -16.21 -14.82 16.04
N GLN A 101 -17.37 -15.48 15.97
CA GLN A 101 -18.65 -14.91 16.39
C GLN A 101 -18.95 -15.12 17.88
N GLN A 102 -18.29 -16.09 18.54
CA GLN A 102 -18.47 -16.33 19.98
C GLN A 102 -17.70 -15.35 20.87
N ASP A 103 -16.57 -14.81 20.40
CA ASP A 103 -15.76 -13.90 21.23
C ASP A 103 -16.27 -12.44 21.18
N TYR A 104 -17.17 -12.11 20.25
CA TYR A 104 -17.72 -10.76 20.11
C TYR A 104 -19.07 -10.56 20.83
N GLU A 105 -19.78 -11.64 21.16
CA GLU A 105 -21.08 -11.56 21.86
C GLU A 105 -20.94 -11.38 23.39
N GLU A 106 -19.74 -11.54 23.96
CA GLU A 106 -19.52 -11.37 25.42
C GLU A 106 -19.16 -9.94 25.84
N SER A 107 -18.89 -9.05 24.89
CA SER A 107 -18.61 -7.64 25.15
C SER A 107 -19.74 -6.75 24.62
N GLY A 108 -20.90 -6.82 25.28
CA GLY A 108 -22.03 -5.98 24.93
C GLY A 108 -21.69 -4.49 24.98
N VAL A 109 -22.03 -3.74 23.92
CA VAL A 109 -22.51 -2.34 23.91
C VAL A 109 -22.98 -1.94 22.49
N ALA A 110 -24.30 -1.78 22.38
CA ALA A 110 -25.10 -0.82 21.58
C ALA A 110 -24.84 -0.53 20.07
N THR A 111 -25.71 -1.12 19.24
CA THR A 111 -26.56 -0.56 18.15
C THR A 111 -26.01 0.45 17.12
N GLU A 112 -26.04 0.04 15.84
CA GLU A 112 -25.92 0.84 14.60
C GLU A 112 -27.05 1.87 14.41
N PRO A 113 -26.83 2.98 13.67
CA PRO A 113 -27.90 3.70 12.99
C PRO A 113 -28.15 3.13 11.57
N GLU A 114 -29.43 2.92 11.25
CA GLU A 114 -29.97 2.36 10.00
C GLU A 114 -29.52 3.08 8.71
N ARG A 115 -29.31 2.30 7.64
CA ARG A 115 -29.19 2.80 6.26
C ARG A 115 -30.55 3.26 5.72
N PRO A 116 -30.63 4.38 4.98
CA PRO A 116 -31.82 4.69 4.21
C PRO A 116 -31.91 3.84 2.93
N PRO A 117 -33.13 3.53 2.45
CA PRO A 117 -33.38 2.64 1.32
C PRO A 117 -33.01 3.25 -0.03
N SER A 118 -32.58 2.36 -0.93
CA SER A 118 -32.23 2.62 -2.32
C SER A 118 -33.48 2.90 -3.17
N ASP A 119 -33.85 4.17 -3.33
CA ASP A 119 -34.64 4.67 -4.47
C ASP A 119 -34.66 6.21 -4.44
N ALA A 120 -33.62 6.82 -5.00
CA ALA A 120 -33.60 8.26 -5.32
C ALA A 120 -32.61 8.55 -6.44
N LEU A 121 -32.84 7.98 -7.64
CA LEU A 121 -32.27 8.51 -8.88
C LEU A 121 -33.36 9.29 -9.61
N SER A 122 -33.42 10.59 -9.31
CA SER A 122 -34.07 11.60 -10.17
C SER A 122 -33.16 12.82 -10.19
N MET A 123 -32.29 12.90 -11.19
CA MET A 123 -31.54 14.10 -11.51
C MET A 123 -32.20 14.77 -12.70
N SER A 124 -33.03 15.77 -12.42
CA SER A 124 -33.44 16.78 -13.38
C SER A 124 -32.27 17.75 -13.65
N SER A 125 -32.07 18.01 -14.95
CA SER A 125 -31.45 19.18 -15.59
C SER A 125 -30.45 20.05 -14.82
N TRP A 126 -29.22 20.10 -15.35
CA TRP A 126 -28.33 21.24 -15.22
C TRP A 126 -28.17 21.88 -16.61
N GLU A 127 -28.91 22.96 -16.84
CA GLU A 127 -28.45 24.07 -17.70
C GLU A 127 -27.63 25.05 -16.83
#